data_AF-A0A427Y397-F1
#
_entry.id   AF-A0A427Y397-F1
#
_cell.length_a   1.000
_cell.length_b   1.000
_cell.length_c   1.000
_cell.angle_alpha   90.00
_cell.angle_beta   90.00
_cell.angle_gamma   90.00
#
_symmetry.space_group_name_H-M   'P 1'
#
loop_
_entity.id
_entity.type
_entity.pdbx_description
1 polymer ?
#
loop_
_entity_poly.entity_id
_entity_poly.type
_entity_poly.pdbx_seq_one_letter_code
_entity_poly.pdbx_strand_id
1 'polypeptide(L)'
;MSVQQTDKTVTLSLPSGAKATIHFFGAHVTSWITADGKERLYVSKKSAFDGSAPTHVAATFTLDSATYPDLFPKAVVLEYTVTLAGSSLTTALKAVNPKDSDVEIRFKTFYHNYIAVSDAQMISVTGLKSGLQYKDTLKGGEIGSWDGSELKMNARIGK
;
A
#
# COMPACT_ATOMS: atom_id res chain seq x y z
N MET A 1 12.10 -13.66 7.21
CA MET A 1 12.82 -14.24 6.07
C MET A 1 12.77 -15.78 6.08
N SER A 2 11.56 -16.34 6.15
CA SER A 2 11.19 -17.17 5.01
C SER A 2 10.73 -16.21 3.90
N VAL A 3 10.95 -16.59 2.65
CA VAL A 3 10.34 -15.97 1.46
C VAL A 3 9.68 -17.12 0.71
N GLN A 4 8.37 -17.24 0.81
CA GLN A 4 7.61 -18.25 0.09
C GLN A 4 7.04 -17.62 -1.18
N GLN A 5 7.57 -18.02 -2.34
CA GLN A 5 7.05 -17.64 -3.64
C GLN A 5 6.12 -18.74 -4.18
N THR A 6 4.98 -18.32 -4.72
CA THR A 6 4.12 -19.11 -5.62
C THR A 6 4.08 -18.43 -6.98
N ASP A 7 3.38 -19.01 -7.97
CA ASP A 7 3.17 -18.37 -9.29
C ASP A 7 2.47 -17.00 -9.22
N LYS A 8 1.87 -16.64 -8.08
CA LYS A 8 0.99 -15.46 -7.94
C LYS A 8 1.34 -14.54 -6.77
N THR A 9 2.11 -15.01 -5.79
CA THR A 9 2.37 -14.28 -4.54
C THR A 9 3.77 -14.49 -4.00
N VAL A 10 4.29 -13.48 -3.32
CA VAL A 10 5.39 -13.59 -2.37
C VAL A 10 4.84 -13.42 -0.95
N THR A 11 5.14 -14.38 -0.08
CA THR A 11 4.93 -14.30 1.36
C THR A 11 6.24 -13.97 2.06
N LEU A 12 6.17 -13.02 3.00
CA LEU A 12 7.27 -12.51 3.81
C LEU A 12 6.94 -12.73 5.29
N SER A 13 7.76 -13.45 6.04
CA SER A 13 7.36 -13.84 7.42
C SER A 13 8.53 -13.89 8.41
N LEU A 14 8.30 -13.43 9.64
CA LEU A 14 9.28 -13.20 10.72
C LEU A 14 9.06 -14.14 11.92
N PRO A 15 10.08 -14.37 12.79
CA PRO A 15 9.98 -15.30 13.92
C PRO A 15 9.16 -14.73 15.08
N SER A 16 8.90 -13.42 15.05
CA SER A 16 7.96 -12.73 15.94
C SER A 16 6.49 -13.04 15.61
N GLY A 17 6.20 -13.86 14.60
CA GLY A 17 4.85 -14.12 14.09
C GLY A 17 4.34 -13.05 13.10
N ALA A 18 5.08 -11.94 12.92
CA ALA A 18 4.74 -10.94 11.92
C ALA A 18 4.87 -11.50 10.49
N LYS A 19 3.88 -11.23 9.64
CA LYS A 19 3.78 -11.72 8.26
C LYS A 19 3.31 -10.60 7.33
N ALA A 20 3.73 -10.60 6.07
CA ALA A 20 3.11 -9.85 4.99
C ALA A 20 2.94 -10.73 3.74
N THR A 21 1.90 -10.47 2.94
CA THR A 21 1.64 -11.18 1.68
C THR A 21 1.46 -10.18 0.55
N ILE A 22 2.13 -10.41 -0.58
CA ILE A 22 2.17 -9.54 -1.74
C ILE A 22 1.80 -10.34 -2.99
N HIS A 23 0.90 -9.84 -3.84
CA HIS A 23 0.59 -10.45 -5.13
C HIS A 23 1.47 -9.87 -6.23
N PHE A 24 1.91 -10.68 -7.18
CA PHE A 24 2.66 -10.19 -8.34
C PHE A 24 1.83 -9.23 -9.21
N PHE A 25 0.52 -9.44 -9.30
CA PHE A 25 -0.38 -8.51 -9.97
C PHE A 25 -0.41 -7.15 -9.24
N GLY A 26 0.23 -6.14 -9.85
CA GLY A 26 0.36 -4.79 -9.29
C GLY A 26 1.27 -4.69 -8.06
N ALA A 27 2.07 -5.72 -7.74
CA ALA A 27 2.87 -5.82 -6.52
C ALA A 27 2.07 -5.51 -5.22
N HIS A 28 0.79 -5.88 -5.20
CA HIS A 28 -0.19 -5.43 -4.20
C HIS A 28 -0.03 -6.18 -2.88
N VAL A 29 0.26 -5.46 -1.79
CA VAL A 29 0.28 -6.02 -0.43
C VAL A 29 -1.16 -6.24 0.06
N THR A 30 -1.51 -7.49 0.40
CA THR A 30 -2.89 -7.89 0.76
C THR A 30 -3.04 -8.44 2.17
N SER A 31 -1.95 -8.51 2.94
CA SER A 31 -1.97 -8.85 4.36
C SER A 31 -0.69 -8.29 5.01
N TRP A 32 -0.81 -7.78 6.23
CA TRP A 32 0.28 -7.45 7.12
C TRP A 32 -0.13 -7.74 8.58
N ILE A 33 0.25 -8.93 9.07
CA ILE A 33 0.11 -9.32 10.47
C ILE A 33 1.34 -8.86 11.24
N THR A 34 1.15 -8.27 12.43
CA THR A 34 2.25 -7.93 13.35
C THR A 34 2.43 -8.97 14.46
N ALA A 35 3.49 -8.81 15.28
CA ALA A 35 3.85 -9.78 16.32
C ALA A 35 2.78 -10.02 17.42
N ASP A 36 1.77 -9.16 17.53
CA ASP A 36 0.59 -9.37 18.40
C ASP A 36 -0.52 -10.20 17.74
N GLY A 37 -0.24 -10.84 16.60
CA GLY A 37 -1.17 -11.69 15.85
C GLY A 37 -2.26 -10.93 15.09
N LYS A 38 -2.24 -9.58 15.10
CA LYS A 38 -3.28 -8.76 14.46
C LYS A 38 -2.90 -8.38 13.04
N GLU A 39 -3.83 -8.64 12.13
CA GLU A 39 -3.84 -8.10 10.77
C GLU A 39 -3.99 -6.57 10.81
N ARG A 40 -3.26 -5.87 9.93
CA ARG A 40 -3.19 -4.41 9.83
C ARG A 40 -3.74 -3.87 8.51
N LEU A 41 -3.94 -4.72 7.51
CA LEU A 41 -4.53 -4.37 6.23
C LEU A 41 -5.92 -5.00 6.06
N TYR A 42 -6.90 -4.21 5.65
CA TYR A 42 -8.22 -4.74 5.33
C TYR A 42 -8.26 -5.33 3.92
N VAL A 43 -8.49 -6.65 3.83
CA VAL A 43 -8.78 -7.35 2.58
C VAL A 43 -10.00 -8.26 2.78
N SER A 44 -10.80 -8.41 1.71
CA SER A 44 -12.04 -9.19 1.72
C SER A 44 -11.79 -10.68 2.00
N LYS A 45 -12.73 -11.35 2.70
CA LYS A 45 -12.60 -12.68 3.31
C LYS A 45 -12.54 -13.88 2.32
N LYS A 46 -11.84 -13.77 1.19
CA LYS A 46 -11.72 -14.81 0.13
C LYS A 46 -10.27 -15.30 -0.11
N SER A 47 -9.37 -15.20 0.88
CA SER A 47 -7.92 -15.49 0.75
C SER A 47 -7.29 -15.96 2.09
N ALA A 48 -6.18 -16.72 2.10
CA ALA A 48 -5.70 -17.43 3.31
C ALA A 48 -4.17 -17.80 3.40
N PHE A 49 -3.61 -17.77 4.64
CA PHE A 49 -2.41 -18.46 5.21
C PHE A 49 -0.98 -18.20 4.64
N ASP A 50 0.15 -18.75 5.16
CA ASP A 50 0.79 -18.64 6.51
C ASP A 50 2.37 -18.72 6.43
N GLY A 51 3.10 -19.27 7.44
CA GLY A 51 4.51 -19.76 7.39
C GLY A 51 5.71 -18.79 7.55
N SER A 52 6.64 -18.99 8.52
CA SER A 52 7.84 -18.13 8.87
C SER A 52 9.20 -18.89 8.85
N ALA A 53 10.43 -18.38 9.14
CA ALA A 53 11.09 -17.15 9.70
C ALA A 53 12.58 -17.05 9.17
N PRO A 54 13.58 -16.15 9.50
CA PRO A 54 13.82 -15.20 10.65
C PRO A 54 13.77 -13.65 10.37
N THR A 55 14.69 -12.79 10.89
CA THR A 55 14.48 -11.45 11.54
C THR A 55 13.86 -10.24 10.80
N HIS A 56 14.30 -9.86 9.59
CA HIS A 56 13.64 -8.85 8.74
C HIS A 56 13.74 -9.30 7.28
N VAL A 57 12.84 -8.89 6.41
CA VAL A 57 12.83 -9.40 5.03
C VAL A 57 12.25 -8.40 4.05
N ALA A 58 12.81 -8.36 2.83
CA ALA A 58 12.33 -7.52 1.75
C ALA A 58 12.03 -8.37 0.50
N ALA A 59 11.07 -7.92 -0.30
CA ALA A 59 10.88 -8.34 -1.68
C ALA A 59 10.84 -7.09 -2.57
N THR A 60 11.60 -7.11 -3.67
CA THR A 60 11.57 -6.07 -4.71
C THR A 60 10.87 -6.63 -5.94
N PHE A 61 9.94 -5.85 -6.47
CA PHE A 61 9.14 -6.15 -7.64
C PHE A 61 9.47 -5.12 -8.72
N THR A 62 9.82 -5.55 -9.92
CA THR A 62 10.08 -4.66 -11.07
C THR A 62 8.96 -4.80 -12.08
N LEU A 63 8.36 -3.68 -12.51
CA LEU A 63 7.38 -3.68 -13.59
C LEU A 63 8.07 -3.35 -14.92
N ASP A 64 8.36 -4.40 -15.68
CA ASP A 64 8.99 -4.36 -17.01
C ASP A 64 8.20 -3.51 -18.00
N SER A 65 8.87 -2.53 -18.63
CA SER A 65 8.25 -1.60 -19.57
C SER A 65 7.80 -2.25 -20.89
N ALA A 66 8.32 -3.44 -21.22
CA ALA A 66 7.81 -4.24 -22.33
C ALA A 66 6.33 -4.66 -22.11
N THR A 67 5.88 -4.77 -20.86
CA THR A 67 4.50 -5.13 -20.50
C THR A 67 3.51 -3.95 -20.56
N TYR A 68 3.99 -2.73 -20.81
CA TYR A 68 3.13 -1.54 -20.76
C TYR A 68 2.21 -1.45 -21.99
N PRO A 69 0.95 -1.02 -21.83
CA PRO A 69 0.06 -0.71 -22.95
C PRO A 69 0.72 0.30 -23.91
N ASP A 70 0.51 0.16 -25.22
CA ASP A 70 1.22 0.97 -26.23
C ASP A 70 0.92 2.48 -26.17
N LEU A 71 -0.15 2.88 -25.47
CA LEU A 71 -0.47 4.28 -25.18
C LEU A 71 0.38 4.88 -24.04
N PHE A 72 1.21 4.08 -23.36
CA PHE A 72 2.00 4.50 -22.21
C PHE A 72 3.50 4.55 -22.56
N PRO A 73 4.24 5.60 -22.14
CA PRO A 73 5.69 5.66 -22.33
C PRO A 73 6.41 4.43 -21.76
N LYS A 74 6.97 3.59 -22.64
CA LYS A 74 7.76 2.39 -22.28
C LYS A 74 9.17 2.73 -21.72
N ALA A 75 9.33 3.97 -21.27
CA ALA A 75 10.54 4.55 -20.70
C ALA A 75 10.58 4.50 -19.16
N VAL A 76 9.44 4.34 -18.45
CA VAL A 76 9.52 4.15 -16.99
C VAL A 76 10.03 2.75 -16.70
N VAL A 77 10.98 2.63 -15.78
CA VAL A 77 11.17 1.39 -15.00
C VAL A 77 10.69 1.67 -13.58
N LEU A 78 9.74 0.86 -13.10
CA LEU A 78 9.24 0.93 -11.73
C LEU A 78 9.84 -0.22 -10.90
N GLU A 79 10.54 0.13 -9.83
CA GLU A 79 11.00 -0.79 -8.79
C GLU A 79 10.21 -0.51 -7.51
N TYR A 80 9.55 -1.53 -6.97
CA TYR A 80 8.78 -1.43 -5.73
C TYR A 80 9.32 -2.43 -4.70
N THR A 81 9.83 -1.93 -3.56
CA THR A 81 10.33 -2.74 -2.46
C THR A 81 9.38 -2.73 -1.29
N VAL A 82 9.00 -3.91 -0.82
CA VAL A 82 8.21 -4.13 0.41
C VAL A 82 9.12 -4.77 1.44
N THR A 83 9.38 -4.06 2.54
CA THR A 83 10.22 -4.52 3.66
C THR A 83 9.40 -4.73 4.91
N LEU A 84 9.38 -5.95 5.43
CA LEU A 84 8.75 -6.33 6.68
C LEU A 84 9.81 -6.42 7.80
N ALA A 85 9.58 -5.65 8.86
CA ALA A 85 10.33 -5.68 10.12
C ALA A 85 9.37 -5.97 11.29
N GLY A 86 9.90 -6.17 12.51
CA GLY A 86 9.16 -6.74 13.64
C GLY A 86 7.86 -6.02 14.03
N SER A 87 7.79 -4.70 13.83
CA SER A 87 6.63 -3.85 14.14
C SER A 87 6.25 -2.90 13.00
N SER A 88 6.86 -3.00 11.82
CA SER A 88 6.64 -2.08 10.70
C SER A 88 6.68 -2.79 9.34
N LEU A 89 5.87 -2.27 8.41
CA LEU A 89 5.95 -2.55 6.99
C LEU A 89 6.35 -1.24 6.28
N THR A 90 7.49 -1.26 5.59
CA THR A 90 8.00 -0.12 4.81
C THR A 90 7.82 -0.40 3.33
N THR A 91 7.26 0.56 2.60
CA THR A 91 7.02 0.45 1.16
C THR A 91 7.73 1.58 0.41
N ALA A 92 8.56 1.23 -0.58
CA ALA A 92 9.38 2.17 -1.34
C ALA A 92 9.18 1.95 -2.84
N LEU A 93 8.74 3.00 -3.55
CA LEU A 93 8.57 3.01 -5.00
C LEU A 93 9.63 3.93 -5.62
N LYS A 94 10.50 3.36 -6.46
CA LYS A 94 11.49 4.07 -7.27
C LYS A 94 11.03 4.02 -8.73
N ALA A 95 10.87 5.19 -9.34
CA ALA A 95 10.63 5.32 -10.77
C ALA A 95 11.90 5.86 -11.44
N VAL A 96 12.33 5.21 -12.51
CA VAL A 96 13.52 5.58 -13.29
C VAL A 96 13.10 5.92 -14.70
N ASN A 97 13.59 7.06 -15.21
CA ASN A 97 13.71 7.29 -16.65
C ASN A 97 15.17 6.99 -17.05
N PRO A 98 15.45 6.01 -17.93
CA PRO A 98 16.78 5.74 -18.45
C PRO A 98 17.43 6.97 -19.11
N LYS A 99 18.76 7.05 -19.05
CA LYS A 99 19.53 8.21 -19.58
C LYS A 99 19.51 8.31 -21.10
N ASP A 100 19.14 7.22 -21.75
CA ASP A 100 19.05 6.97 -23.17
C ASP A 100 17.61 7.09 -23.71
N SER A 101 16.62 7.43 -22.85
CA SER A 101 15.27 7.75 -23.32
C SER A 101 15.15 9.20 -23.80
N ASP A 102 14.49 9.37 -24.94
CA ASP A 102 14.05 10.63 -25.54
C ASP A 102 12.66 11.10 -25.04
N VAL A 103 12.00 10.32 -24.16
CA VAL A 103 10.62 10.56 -23.75
C VAL A 103 10.53 11.26 -22.39
N GLU A 104 9.80 12.39 -22.33
CA GLU A 104 9.43 13.05 -21.08
C GLU A 104 8.35 12.24 -20.34
N ILE A 105 8.56 11.98 -19.04
CA ILE A 105 7.64 11.19 -18.22
C ILE A 105 6.96 12.07 -17.18
N ARG A 106 5.63 12.19 -17.28
CA ARG A 106 4.78 12.83 -16.26
C ARG A 106 3.79 11.81 -15.69
N PHE A 107 3.82 11.63 -14.38
CA PHE A 107 3.02 10.63 -13.68
C PHE A 107 2.59 11.13 -12.30
N LYS A 108 1.64 10.42 -11.68
CA LYS A 108 1.21 10.61 -10.29
C LYS A 108 1.27 9.26 -9.59
N THR A 109 1.67 9.24 -8.32
CA THR A 109 1.70 8.04 -7.49
C THR A 109 0.91 8.25 -6.21
N PHE A 110 0.36 7.17 -5.66
CA PHE A 110 -0.34 7.15 -4.39
C PHE A 110 -0.31 5.74 -3.82
N TYR A 111 -0.16 5.60 -2.51
CA TYR A 111 -0.32 4.32 -1.82
C TYR A 111 -1.75 4.19 -1.30
N HIS A 112 -2.56 3.38 -1.98
CA HIS A 112 -3.98 3.20 -1.65
C HIS A 112 -4.20 2.25 -0.47
N ASN A 113 -3.60 2.57 0.67
CA ASN A 113 -3.57 1.72 1.86
C ASN A 113 -4.95 1.59 2.51
N TYR A 114 -5.41 0.35 2.71
CA TYR A 114 -6.62 0.04 3.48
C TYR A 114 -6.22 -0.50 4.85
N ILE A 115 -6.35 0.32 5.90
CA ILE A 115 -5.98 -0.07 7.27
C ILE A 115 -7.12 -0.88 7.92
N ALA A 116 -6.78 -2.00 8.55
CA ALA A 116 -7.72 -2.82 9.30
C ALA A 116 -8.10 -2.17 10.63
N VAL A 117 -9.41 -2.08 10.90
CA VAL A 117 -9.98 -1.55 12.14
C VAL A 117 -11.14 -2.43 12.61
N SER A 118 -11.44 -2.42 13.91
CA SER A 118 -12.48 -3.29 14.50
C SER A 118 -13.90 -2.89 14.12
N ASP A 119 -14.17 -1.60 14.03
CA ASP A 119 -15.41 -1.02 13.51
C ASP A 119 -15.08 0.34 12.86
N ALA A 120 -15.42 0.50 11.59
CA ALA A 120 -15.17 1.73 10.84
C ALA A 120 -15.99 2.92 11.36
N GLN A 121 -17.13 2.69 12.01
CA GLN A 121 -18.00 3.77 12.53
C GLN A 121 -17.55 4.29 13.90
N MET A 122 -16.58 3.61 14.53
CA MET A 122 -16.06 3.92 15.87
C MET A 122 -14.60 4.47 15.85
N ILE A 123 -14.02 4.68 14.67
CA ILE A 123 -12.66 5.24 14.53
C ILE A 123 -12.65 6.74 14.18
N SER A 124 -11.50 7.34 14.43
CA SER A 124 -11.15 8.68 14.04
C SER A 124 -9.73 8.76 13.47
N VAL A 125 -9.45 9.86 12.76
CA VAL A 125 -8.11 10.21 12.26
C VAL A 125 -7.70 11.56 12.85
N THR A 126 -6.51 11.61 13.43
CA THR A 126 -5.92 12.79 14.07
C THR A 126 -4.57 13.15 13.43
N GLY A 127 -3.95 14.26 13.83
CA GLY A 127 -2.68 14.73 13.27
C GLY A 127 -2.78 15.49 11.95
N LEU A 128 -3.99 15.61 11.38
CA LEU A 128 -4.27 16.54 10.29
C LEU A 128 -4.16 17.98 10.81
N LYS A 129 -3.26 18.77 10.21
CA LYS A 129 -3.02 20.17 10.63
C LYS A 129 -4.23 21.05 10.31
N SER A 130 -4.50 22.01 11.20
CA SER A 130 -5.40 23.14 10.92
C SER A 130 -4.90 23.93 9.69
N GLY A 131 -5.83 24.42 8.87
CA GLY A 131 -5.55 25.13 7.63
C GLY A 131 -5.27 24.25 6.41
N LEU A 132 -5.23 22.91 6.54
CA LEU A 132 -5.05 22.01 5.39
C LEU A 132 -6.22 22.14 4.41
N GLN A 133 -5.94 22.58 3.18
CA GLN A 133 -6.93 22.58 2.11
C GLN A 133 -7.19 21.16 1.60
N TYR A 134 -8.46 20.85 1.37
CA TYR A 134 -8.91 19.55 0.83
C TYR A 134 -9.96 19.75 -0.25
N LYS A 135 -10.10 18.77 -1.15
CA LYS A 135 -11.13 18.76 -2.21
C LYS A 135 -12.20 17.74 -1.89
N ASP A 136 -13.41 18.21 -1.59
CA ASP A 136 -14.56 17.37 -1.24
C ASP A 136 -15.19 16.75 -2.49
N THR A 137 -14.88 15.48 -2.77
CA THR A 137 -15.40 14.76 -3.93
C THR A 137 -16.89 14.40 -3.82
N LEU A 138 -17.48 14.44 -2.63
CA LEU A 138 -18.93 14.24 -2.43
C LEU A 138 -19.70 15.51 -2.82
N LYS A 139 -19.08 16.68 -2.67
CA LYS A 139 -19.62 17.99 -3.10
C LYS A 139 -19.07 18.45 -4.45
N GLY A 140 -18.96 17.53 -5.40
CA GLY A 140 -18.52 17.83 -6.78
C GLY A 140 -17.08 18.38 -6.91
N GLY A 141 -16.31 18.45 -5.82
CA GLY A 141 -14.97 19.01 -5.81
C GLY A 141 -14.83 20.42 -5.23
N GLU A 142 -15.74 20.86 -4.35
CA GLU A 142 -15.54 22.06 -3.52
C GLU A 142 -14.20 22.00 -2.75
N ILE A 143 -13.57 23.17 -2.54
CA ILE A 143 -12.36 23.29 -1.72
C ILE A 143 -12.73 23.71 -0.30
N GLY A 144 -12.48 22.81 0.65
CA GLY A 144 -12.60 23.08 2.08
C GLY A 144 -11.24 23.37 2.73
N SER A 145 -11.26 23.80 3.99
CA SER A 145 -10.08 23.90 4.85
C SER A 145 -10.35 23.17 6.15
N TRP A 146 -9.42 22.31 6.58
CA TRP A 146 -9.55 21.55 7.82
C TRP A 146 -9.31 22.45 9.03
N ASP A 147 -10.18 22.38 10.04
CA ASP A 147 -10.07 23.18 11.26
C ASP A 147 -8.95 22.69 12.20
N GLY A 148 -8.45 21.46 12.01
CA GLY A 148 -7.49 20.81 12.90
C GLY A 148 -8.11 19.90 13.94
N SER A 149 -9.42 19.66 13.85
CA SER A 149 -10.15 18.73 14.72
C SER A 149 -9.88 17.26 14.37
N GLU A 150 -10.60 16.38 15.05
CA GLU A 150 -10.58 14.93 14.88
C GLU A 150 -11.55 14.50 13.77
N LEU A 151 -11.04 13.90 12.68
CA LEU A 151 -11.87 13.41 11.58
C LEU A 151 -12.54 12.09 11.96
N LYS A 152 -13.82 12.15 12.32
CA LYS A 152 -14.62 10.98 12.75
C LYS A 152 -15.27 10.29 11.56
N MET A 153 -15.22 8.95 11.56
CA MET A 153 -15.79 8.12 10.50
C MET A 153 -17.20 7.59 10.84
N ASN A 154 -17.88 8.24 11.78
CA ASN A 154 -19.20 7.84 12.29
C ASN A 154 -20.38 8.22 11.36
N ALA A 155 -20.15 9.04 10.34
CA ALA A 155 -21.16 9.39 9.34
C ALA A 155 -21.31 8.27 8.30
N ARG A 156 -22.54 7.76 8.12
CA ARG A 156 -22.88 6.88 6.99
C ARG A 156 -23.15 7.71 5.74
N ILE A 157 -22.43 7.42 4.66
CA ILE A 157 -22.52 8.14 3.38
C ILE A 157 -22.80 7.10 2.29
N GLY A 158 -24.04 7.08 1.78
CA GLY A 158 -24.53 6.03 0.87
C GLY A 158 -25.57 5.11 1.52
N LYS A 159 -26.05 4.12 0.75
CA LYS A 159 -26.95 3.05 1.20
C LYS A 159 -26.16 1.82 1.64
#